data_AF-V5GN88-F1
#
_entry.id   AF-V5GN88-F1
#
_cell.length_a   1.000
_cell.length_b   1.000
_cell.length_c   1.000
_cell.angle_alpha   90.00
_cell.angle_beta   90.00
_cell.angle_gamma   90.00
#
_symmetry.space_group_name_H-M   'P 1'
#
loop_
_entity.id
_entity.type
_entity.pdbx_description
1 polymer ?
#
loop_
_entity_poly.entity_id
_entity_poly.type
_entity_poly.pdbx_seq_one_letter_code
_entity_poly.pdbx_strand_id
1 'polypeptide(L)'
;DILNLAEQVGPHICMLKTHIDIVEDFHPNLIKPLQEIAQRHNFILFEDRKFADIGKTVELQYSKGVYKISSWAKVVTVHSITGKGVLDAIKGSEGSDKRGVFLLAQVSASGNLIDESYTKATMKLAEEYP
;
A
#
# COMPACT_ATOMS: atom_id res chain seq x y z
N ASP A 1 -9.77 2.55 -18.58
CA ASP A 1 -9.33 1.14 -18.51
C ASP A 1 -9.35 0.53 -17.11
N ILE A 2 -8.76 1.14 -16.07
CA ILE A 2 -8.75 0.56 -14.70
C ILE A 2 -10.15 0.30 -14.14
N LEU A 3 -11.08 1.25 -14.27
CA LEU A 3 -12.45 1.07 -13.77
C LEU A 3 -13.18 -0.09 -14.47
N ASN A 4 -13.03 -0.20 -15.80
CA ASN A 4 -13.63 -1.28 -16.57
C ASN A 4 -13.04 -2.65 -16.17
N LEU A 5 -11.72 -2.72 -15.98
CA LEU A 5 -11.07 -3.92 -15.49
C LEU A 5 -11.60 -4.29 -14.10
N ALA A 6 -11.58 -3.35 -13.16
CA ALA A 6 -12.04 -3.56 -11.79
C ALA A 6 -13.51 -4.03 -11.73
N GLU A 7 -14.36 -3.52 -12.62
CA GLU A 7 -15.74 -3.95 -12.76
C GLU A 7 -15.86 -5.41 -13.23
N GLN A 8 -15.06 -5.81 -14.21
CA GLN A 8 -15.08 -7.17 -14.77
C GLN A 8 -14.48 -8.21 -13.83
N VAL A 9 -13.35 -7.89 -13.18
CA VAL A 9 -12.66 -8.83 -12.29
C VAL A 9 -13.19 -8.82 -10.87
N GLY A 10 -13.92 -7.77 -10.48
CA GLY A 10 -14.40 -7.53 -9.11
C GLY A 10 -15.02 -8.76 -8.45
N PRO A 11 -15.98 -9.46 -9.09
CA PRO A 11 -16.60 -10.67 -8.52
C PRO A 11 -15.65 -11.86 -8.25
N HIS A 12 -14.41 -11.80 -8.75
CA HIS A 12 -13.45 -12.91 -8.75
C HIS A 12 -12.20 -12.63 -7.91
N ILE A 13 -12.09 -11.45 -7.29
CA ILE A 13 -10.91 -11.05 -6.52
C ILE A 13 -11.29 -10.67 -5.09
N CYS A 14 -10.36 -10.85 -4.14
CA CYS A 14 -10.49 -10.30 -2.79
C CYS A 14 -9.80 -8.94 -2.65
N MET A 15 -8.92 -8.60 -3.59
CA MET A 15 -8.08 -7.41 -3.54
C MET A 15 -7.68 -6.98 -4.95
N LEU A 16 -7.71 -5.68 -5.20
CA LEU A 16 -7.15 -5.07 -6.40
C LEU A 16 -5.88 -4.31 -6.02
N LYS A 17 -4.75 -4.80 -6.50
CA LYS A 17 -3.44 -4.17 -6.32
C LYS A 17 -3.20 -3.12 -7.39
N THR A 18 -2.87 -1.89 -6.99
CA THR A 18 -2.56 -0.78 -7.88
C THR A 18 -1.09 -0.37 -7.78
N HIS A 19 -0.61 0.23 -8.87
CA HIS A 19 0.51 1.18 -8.89
C HIS A 19 -0.07 2.47 -9.44
N ILE A 20 -0.58 3.33 -8.56
CA ILE A 20 -1.29 4.53 -9.02
C ILE A 20 -0.34 5.52 -9.71
N ASP A 21 0.95 5.43 -9.40
CA ASP A 21 2.02 6.31 -9.87
C ASP A 21 2.49 6.05 -11.30
N ILE A 22 2.07 4.95 -11.92
CA ILE A 22 2.29 4.67 -13.35
C ILE A 22 1.06 4.97 -14.22
N VAL A 23 -0.01 5.51 -13.63
CA VAL A 23 -1.22 5.90 -14.38
C VAL A 23 -0.99 7.27 -15.00
N GLU A 24 -0.75 7.30 -16.32
CA GLU A 24 -0.36 8.51 -17.06
C GLU A 24 -1.39 9.65 -16.94
N ASP A 25 -2.67 9.31 -16.94
CA ASP A 25 -3.81 10.24 -16.89
C ASP A 25 -4.47 10.29 -15.50
N PHE A 26 -3.69 10.05 -14.44
CA PHE A 26 -4.23 10.07 -13.08
C PHE A 26 -4.96 11.39 -12.78
N HIS A 27 -6.22 11.26 -12.38
CA HIS A 27 -7.01 12.35 -11.84
C HIS A 27 -7.65 11.90 -10.51
N PRO A 28 -7.72 12.74 -9.47
CA PRO A 28 -8.33 12.38 -8.18
C PRO A 28 -9.76 11.82 -8.28
N ASN A 29 -10.50 12.20 -9.33
CA ASN A 29 -11.85 11.69 -9.62
C ASN A 29 -11.88 10.19 -9.99
N LEU A 30 -10.76 9.56 -10.28
CA LEU A 30 -10.66 8.11 -10.51
C LEU A 30 -10.95 7.32 -9.22
N ILE A 31 -10.55 7.86 -8.06
CA ILE A 31 -10.51 7.13 -6.81
C ILE A 31 -11.90 6.76 -6.30
N LYS A 32 -12.84 7.71 -6.31
CA LYS A 32 -14.19 7.48 -5.78
C LYS A 32 -14.94 6.37 -6.54
N PRO A 33 -15.03 6.37 -7.89
CA PRO A 33 -15.60 5.26 -8.63
C PRO A 33 -14.91 3.92 -8.33
N LEU A 34 -13.57 3.92 -8.20
CA LEU A 34 -12.84 2.69 -7.89
C LEU A 34 -13.20 2.14 -6.50
N GLN A 35 -13.40 3.01 -5.50
CA GLN A 35 -13.90 2.62 -4.17
C GLN A 35 -15.34 2.08 -4.23
N GLU A 36 -16.21 2.67 -5.06
CA GLU A 36 -17.59 2.22 -5.25
C GLU A 36 -17.63 0.82 -5.89
N ILE A 37 -16.76 0.55 -6.86
CA ILE A 37 -16.59 -0.79 -7.46
C ILE A 37 -16.11 -1.79 -6.39
N ALA A 38 -15.07 -1.42 -5.64
CA ALA A 38 -14.52 -2.26 -4.57
C ALA A 38 -15.56 -2.63 -3.50
N GLN A 39 -16.36 -1.65 -3.08
CA GLN A 39 -17.45 -1.88 -2.13
C GLN A 39 -18.53 -2.80 -2.69
N ARG A 40 -18.95 -2.57 -3.95
CA ARG A 40 -20.01 -3.34 -4.60
C ARG A 40 -19.65 -4.80 -4.84
N HIS A 41 -18.40 -5.06 -5.22
CA HIS A 41 -17.89 -6.41 -5.46
C HIS A 41 -17.16 -7.04 -4.26
N ASN A 42 -17.14 -6.34 -3.12
CA ASN A 42 -16.56 -6.80 -1.86
C ASN A 42 -15.08 -7.21 -1.94
N PHE A 43 -14.26 -6.37 -2.58
CA PHE A 43 -12.80 -6.47 -2.55
C PHE A 43 -12.17 -5.22 -1.95
N ILE A 44 -10.89 -5.28 -1.57
CA ILE A 44 -10.17 -4.12 -1.02
C ILE A 44 -9.17 -3.53 -2.02
N LEU A 45 -8.96 -2.22 -1.93
CA LEU A 45 -7.93 -1.52 -2.69
C LEU A 45 -6.59 -1.59 -1.96
N PHE A 46 -5.55 -1.99 -2.67
CA PHE A 46 -4.20 -2.17 -2.16
C PHE A 46 -3.23 -1.40 -3.04
N GLU A 47 -2.59 -0.37 -2.49
CA GLU A 47 -1.58 0.38 -3.24
C GLU A 47 -0.18 -0.17 -2.95
N ASP A 48 0.45 -0.74 -3.97
CA ASP A 48 1.75 -1.40 -3.85
C ASP A 48 2.91 -0.39 -3.96
N ARG A 49 2.89 0.63 -3.10
CA ARG A 49 3.81 1.77 -3.16
C ARG A 49 5.24 1.44 -2.73
N LYS A 50 5.44 0.36 -1.97
CA LYS A 50 6.73 -0.07 -1.41
C LYS A 50 7.48 1.06 -0.70
N PHE A 51 6.83 1.70 0.29
CA PHE A 51 7.47 2.77 1.05
C PHE A 51 8.79 2.28 1.67
N ALA A 52 9.87 3.03 1.49
CA ALA A 52 11.22 2.64 1.91
C ALA A 52 12.05 3.84 2.41
N ASP A 53 11.36 4.90 2.87
CA ASP A 53 11.97 6.13 3.38
C ASP A 53 11.76 6.22 4.90
N ILE A 54 12.21 7.31 5.51
CA ILE A 54 12.13 7.57 6.94
C ILE A 54 10.90 8.40 7.31
N GLY A 55 10.34 8.11 8.49
CA GLY A 55 9.43 8.95 9.28
C GLY A 55 8.56 9.94 8.49
N LYS A 56 8.88 11.23 8.64
CA LYS A 56 8.08 12.35 8.10
C LYS A 56 7.95 12.32 6.58
N THR A 57 8.98 11.85 5.87
CA THR A 57 8.93 11.74 4.41
C THR A 57 7.85 10.75 4.00
N VAL A 58 7.80 9.58 4.63
CA VAL A 58 6.76 8.57 4.35
C VAL A 58 5.38 9.08 4.76
N GLU A 59 5.25 9.76 5.90
CA GLU A 59 3.98 10.36 6.33
C GLU A 59 3.41 11.29 5.24
N LEU A 60 4.24 12.15 4.65
CA LEU A 60 3.83 13.08 3.60
C LEU A 60 3.59 12.38 2.25
N GLN A 61 4.41 11.39 1.89
CA GLN A 61 4.20 10.60 0.67
C GLN A 61 2.90 9.79 0.73
N TYR A 62 2.54 9.32 1.93
CA TYR A 62 1.34 8.51 2.15
C TYR A 62 0.07 9.37 2.25
N SER A 63 0.10 10.48 3.00
CA SER A 63 -1.10 11.28 3.30
C SER A 63 -1.34 12.47 2.36
N LYS A 64 -0.30 13.00 1.71
CA LYS A 64 -0.37 14.21 0.89
C LYS A 64 -0.04 13.89 -0.58
N GLY A 65 0.47 14.89 -1.29
CA GLY A 65 0.80 14.80 -2.70
C GLY A 65 -0.43 14.64 -3.60
N VAL A 66 -0.15 14.27 -4.85
CA VAL A 66 -1.17 14.08 -5.89
C VAL A 66 -2.07 12.88 -5.55
N TYR A 67 -1.49 11.80 -5.02
CA TYR A 67 -2.19 10.52 -4.85
C TYR A 67 -2.96 10.37 -3.54
N LYS A 68 -2.57 11.06 -2.46
CA LYS A 68 -3.21 11.00 -1.13
C LYS A 68 -3.58 9.56 -0.72
N ILE A 69 -2.62 8.65 -0.84
CA ILE A 69 -2.82 7.18 -0.77
C ILE A 69 -3.60 6.76 0.48
N SER A 70 -3.31 7.37 1.64
CA SER A 70 -3.99 7.08 2.90
C SER A 70 -5.52 7.27 2.84
N SER A 71 -5.99 8.19 2.00
CA SER A 71 -7.43 8.50 1.89
C SER A 71 -8.23 7.36 1.25
N TRP A 72 -7.62 6.43 0.52
CA TRP A 72 -8.36 5.44 -0.26
C TRP A 72 -7.83 4.01 -0.25
N ALA A 73 -6.51 3.81 -0.21
CA ALA A 73 -5.94 2.46 -0.18
C ALA A 73 -6.18 1.85 1.20
N LYS A 74 -6.78 0.65 1.25
CA LYS A 74 -6.99 -0.09 2.50
C LYS A 74 -5.71 -0.73 3.02
N VAL A 75 -4.84 -1.15 2.10
CA VAL A 75 -3.55 -1.76 2.41
C VAL A 75 -2.47 -1.08 1.58
N VAL A 76 -1.24 -1.02 2.10
CA VAL A 76 -0.04 -0.58 1.37
C VAL A 76 1.15 -1.50 1.62
N THR A 77 2.14 -1.49 0.73
CA THR A 77 3.43 -2.17 0.95
C THR A 77 4.49 -1.25 1.54
N VAL A 78 5.33 -1.83 2.41
CA VAL A 78 6.41 -1.12 3.11
C VAL A 78 7.64 -2.03 3.23
N HIS A 79 8.81 -1.49 2.92
CA HIS A 79 10.08 -2.12 3.27
C HIS A 79 10.44 -1.81 4.73
N SER A 80 10.88 -2.83 5.47
CA SER A 80 11.37 -2.69 6.86
C SER A 80 12.80 -2.15 6.94
N ILE A 81 13.42 -1.78 5.81
CA ILE A 81 14.83 -1.38 5.73
C ILE A 81 15.16 -0.15 6.58
N THR A 82 14.18 0.74 6.81
CA THR A 82 14.34 1.93 7.65
C THR A 82 13.90 1.71 9.11
N GLY A 83 13.67 0.44 9.51
CA GLY A 83 13.24 0.07 10.84
C GLY A 83 11.80 0.49 11.16
N LYS A 84 11.41 0.49 12.43
CA LYS A 84 10.01 0.71 12.84
C LYS A 84 9.44 2.09 12.52
N GLY A 85 10.29 3.10 12.33
CA GLY A 85 9.87 4.49 12.14
C GLY A 85 8.99 4.71 10.91
N VAL A 86 9.11 3.87 9.87
CA VAL A 86 8.22 3.91 8.71
C VAL A 86 6.80 3.48 9.05
N LEU A 87 6.65 2.47 9.92
CA LEU A 87 5.35 1.99 10.39
C LEU A 87 4.69 3.00 11.31
N ASP A 88 5.47 3.59 12.22
CA ASP A 88 4.99 4.66 13.10
C ASP A 88 4.46 5.85 12.30
N ALA A 89 5.18 6.24 11.23
CA ALA A 89 4.74 7.30 10.33
C ALA A 89 3.45 6.97 9.58
N ILE A 90 3.32 5.76 9.03
CA ILE A 90 2.09 5.33 8.36
C ILE A 90 0.92 5.28 9.34
N LYS A 91 1.14 4.72 10.53
CA LYS A 91 0.12 4.64 11.59
C LYS A 91 -0.33 6.02 12.06
N GLY A 92 0.60 6.98 12.20
CA GLY A 92 0.31 8.35 12.61
C GLY A 92 -0.18 9.29 11.51
N SER A 93 -0.24 8.83 10.25
CA SER A 93 -0.65 9.67 9.12
C SER A 93 -2.15 9.97 9.10
N GLU A 94 -2.52 11.16 8.63
CA GLU A 94 -3.94 11.51 8.39
C GLU A 94 -4.59 10.49 7.43
N GLY A 95 -5.77 9.99 7.78
CA GLY A 95 -6.52 9.00 6.99
C GLY A 95 -6.04 7.56 7.14
N SER A 96 -5.09 7.28 8.04
CA SER A 96 -4.58 5.93 8.35
C SER A 96 -5.55 5.04 9.14
N ASP A 97 -6.73 5.55 9.51
CA ASP A 97 -7.70 4.82 10.32
C ASP A 97 -8.11 3.50 9.64
N LYS A 98 -7.90 2.39 10.36
CA LYS A 98 -8.22 1.03 9.92
C LYS A 98 -7.56 0.68 8.58
N ARG A 99 -6.26 0.98 8.45
CA ARG A 99 -5.41 0.62 7.30
C ARG A 99 -4.44 -0.50 7.65
N GLY A 100 -4.20 -1.39 6.70
CA GLY A 100 -3.25 -2.49 6.82
C GLY A 100 -1.92 -2.17 6.13
N VAL A 101 -0.87 -2.86 6.54
CA VAL A 101 0.45 -2.79 5.91
C VAL A 101 0.93 -4.21 5.61
N PHE A 102 1.40 -4.44 4.38
CA PHE A 102 2.23 -5.58 4.05
C PHE A 102 3.70 -5.19 4.15
N LEU A 103 4.39 -5.74 5.15
CA LEU A 103 5.84 -5.66 5.23
C LEU A 103 6.49 -6.61 4.23
N LEU A 104 7.43 -6.10 3.44
CA LEU A 104 8.14 -6.86 2.41
C LEU A 104 9.28 -7.65 3.04
N ALA A 105 8.99 -8.84 3.58
CA ALA A 105 9.98 -9.71 4.20
C ALA A 105 10.86 -10.46 3.18
N GLN A 106 10.37 -10.64 1.96
CA GLN A 106 11.06 -11.24 0.81
C GLN A 106 10.56 -10.59 -0.49
N VAL A 107 11.34 -10.68 -1.56
CA VAL A 107 10.94 -10.24 -2.90
C VAL A 107 11.32 -11.28 -3.96
N SER A 108 10.60 -11.31 -5.07
CA SER A 108 10.81 -12.25 -6.17
C SER A 108 11.88 -11.81 -7.19
N ALA A 109 12.43 -10.60 -7.05
CA ALA A 109 13.44 -10.08 -7.96
C ALA A 109 14.73 -10.89 -7.88
N SER A 110 15.28 -11.28 -9.03
CA SER A 110 16.54 -12.02 -9.09
C SER A 110 17.70 -11.16 -8.59
N GLY A 111 18.60 -11.75 -7.77
CA GLY A 111 19.76 -11.04 -7.22
C GLY A 111 19.43 -9.98 -6.15
N ASN A 112 18.23 -10.02 -5.55
CA ASN A 112 17.89 -9.10 -4.48
C ASN A 112 18.76 -9.31 -3.23
N LEU A 113 18.88 -8.26 -2.43
CA LEU A 113 19.73 -8.23 -1.22
C LEU A 113 18.98 -8.64 0.05
N ILE A 114 17.74 -9.13 -0.07
CA ILE A 114 16.96 -9.58 1.08
C ILE A 114 17.38 -11.00 1.44
N ASP A 115 18.18 -11.11 2.50
CA ASP A 115 18.65 -12.37 3.04
C ASP A 115 17.75 -12.88 4.18
N GLU A 116 18.10 -14.06 4.72
CA GLU A 116 17.36 -14.68 5.82
C GLU A 116 17.34 -13.82 7.10
N SER A 117 18.41 -13.06 7.35
CA SER A 117 18.50 -12.18 8.52
C SER A 117 17.51 -11.02 8.40
N TYR A 118 17.44 -10.39 7.23
CA TYR A 118 16.46 -9.35 6.93
C TYR A 118 15.03 -9.87 7.05
N THR A 119 14.75 -11.06 6.49
CA THR A 119 13.42 -11.69 6.60
C THR A 119 13.03 -11.89 8.06
N LYS A 120 13.91 -12.48 8.89
CA LYS A 120 13.64 -12.69 10.33
C LYS A 120 13.42 -11.37 11.07
N ALA A 121 14.23 -10.35 10.80
CA ALA A 121 14.07 -9.03 11.40
C ALA A 121 12.73 -8.38 11.01
N THR A 122 12.31 -8.56 9.76
CA THR A 122 11.03 -8.05 9.26
C THR A 122 9.84 -8.74 9.91
N MET A 123 9.90 -10.07 10.07
CA MET A 123 8.85 -10.84 10.77
C MET A 123 8.73 -10.41 12.22
N LYS A 124 9.86 -10.26 12.93
CA LYS A 124 9.88 -9.76 14.30
C LYS A 124 9.28 -8.37 14.41
N LEU A 125 9.60 -7.47 13.47
CA LEU A 125 8.99 -6.14 13.43
C LEU A 125 7.47 -6.21 13.20
N ALA A 126 6.99 -7.13 12.35
CA ALA A 126 5.56 -7.31 12.11
C ALA A 126 4.81 -7.71 13.39
N GLU A 127 5.40 -8.58 14.22
CA GLU A 127 4.82 -9.02 15.49
C GLU A 127 4.65 -7.88 16.51
N GLU A 128 5.41 -6.79 16.39
CA GLU A 128 5.27 -5.60 17.23
C GLU A 128 4.03 -4.74 16.84
N TYR A 129 3.41 -4.99 15.68
CA TYR A 129 2.29 -4.21 15.12
C TYR A 129 1.11 -5.14 14.75
N PRO A 130 0.32 -5.61 15.74
CA PRO A 130 -0.85 -6.46 15.51
C PRO A 130 -2.03 -5.74 14.83
#